data_AF-A0A9X5CFM8-F1
#
_entry.id   AF-A0A9X5CFM8-F1
#
_cell.length_a   1.000
_cell.length_b   1.000
_cell.length_c   1.000
_cell.angle_alpha   90.00
_cell.angle_beta   90.00
_cell.angle_gamma   90.00
#
_symmetry.space_group_name_H-M   'P 1'
#
loop_
_entity.id
_entity.type
_entity.pdbx_description
1 polymer ?
#
loop_
_entity_poly.entity_id
_entity_poly.type
_entity_poly.pdbx_seq_one_letter_code
_entity_poly.pdbx_strand_id
1 'polypeptide(L)' 'NSGPELRVLVHRTALLLVRTAEGAVRLDRTLADLARHVPGLAAAVAGWLTDAPHVWGPLVGPATREVIDELTGAAVPV' A
#
# COMPACT_ATOMS: atom_id res chain seq x y z
N ASN A 1 11.22 0.54 9.78
CA ASN A 1 11.54 1.92 10.25
C ASN A 1 11.70 2.79 9.01
N SER A 2 10.60 3.31 8.46
CA SER A 2 10.66 4.06 7.18
C SER A 2 10.38 5.55 7.33
N GLY A 3 10.20 6.03 8.57
CA GLY A 3 10.01 7.44 8.89
C GLY A 3 8.76 8.10 8.26
N PRO A 4 8.48 9.35 8.65
CA PRO A 4 7.46 10.17 8.01
C PRO A 4 7.76 10.46 6.53
N GLU A 5 9.04 10.42 6.12
CA GLU A 5 9.46 10.73 4.75
C GLU A 5 9.01 9.68 3.74
N LEU A 6 9.15 8.37 4.01
CA LEU A 6 8.65 7.35 3.09
C LEU A 6 7.13 7.46 2.91
N ARG A 7 6.38 7.63 4.01
CA ARG A 7 4.93 7.79 3.98
C ARG A 7 4.52 8.94 3.06
N VAL A 8 5.19 10.08 3.17
CA VAL A 8 4.92 11.27 2.34
C VAL A 8 5.28 11.04 0.87
N LEU A 9 6.43 10.43 0.57
CA LEU A 9 6.87 10.16 -0.79
C LEU A 9 5.95 9.17 -1.52
N VAL A 10 5.60 8.07 -0.85
CA VAL A 10 4.67 7.07 -1.40
C VAL A 10 3.29 7.71 -1.63
N HIS A 11 2.79 8.48 -0.67
CA HIS A 11 1.49 9.16 -0.80
C HIS A 11 1.47 10.15 -1.98
N ARG A 12 2.50 10.99 -2.12
CA ARG A 12 2.59 11.95 -3.24
C ARG A 12 2.68 11.24 -4.59
N THR A 13 3.48 10.19 -4.68
CA THR A 13 3.61 9.39 -5.92
C THR A 13 2.29 8.71 -6.26
N ALA A 14 1.63 8.11 -5.27
CA ALA A 14 0.34 7.46 -5.44
C ALA A 14 -0.72 8.46 -5.96
N LEU A 15 -0.83 9.64 -5.35
CA LEU A 15 -1.75 10.70 -5.80
C LEU A 15 -1.51 11.14 -7.25
N LEU A 16 -0.26 11.10 -7.73
CA LEU A 16 0.05 11.43 -9.12
C LEU A 16 -0.37 10.29 -10.07
N LEU A 17 -0.11 9.05 -9.70
CA LEU A 17 -0.40 7.87 -10.55
C LEU A 17 -1.91 7.60 -10.68
N VAL A 18 -2.68 7.73 -9.60
CA VAL A 18 -4.13 7.44 -9.62
C VAL A 18 -4.97 8.44 -10.41
N ARG A 19 -4.35 9.50 -10.98
CA ARG A 19 -5.02 10.43 -11.90
C ARG A 19 -5.46 9.77 -13.20
N THR A 20 -4.99 8.57 -13.48
CA THR A 20 -5.39 7.75 -14.62
C THR A 20 -5.70 6.33 -14.16
N ALA A 21 -6.61 5.65 -14.86
CA ALA A 21 -6.94 4.25 -14.56
C ALA A 21 -5.70 3.34 -14.73
N GLU A 22 -4.90 3.56 -15.77
CA GLU A 22 -3.65 2.82 -15.99
C GLU A 22 -2.65 3.03 -14.85
N GLY A 23 -2.48 4.28 -14.42
CA GLY A 23 -1.59 4.60 -13.31
C GLY A 23 -2.04 4.01 -11.98
N ALA A 24 -3.36 3.93 -11.72
CA ALA A 24 -3.89 3.24 -10.55
C ALA A 24 -3.58 1.73 -10.56
N VAL A 25 -3.76 1.07 -11.72
CA VAL A 25 -3.41 -0.35 -11.89
C VAL A 25 -1.91 -0.58 -11.72
N ARG A 26 -1.08 0.32 -12.25
CA ARG A 26 0.38 0.25 -12.11
C ARG A 26 0.80 0.43 -10.66
N LEU A 27 0.24 1.43 -9.97
CA LEU A 27 0.49 1.66 -8.55
C LEU A 27 0.19 0.40 -7.72
N ASP A 28 -0.99 -0.19 -7.92
CA ASP A 28 -1.40 -1.37 -7.15
C ASP A 28 -0.43 -2.55 -7.33
N ARG A 29 -0.07 -2.88 -8.58
CA ARG A 29 0.87 -3.98 -8.86
C ARG A 29 2.27 -3.70 -8.33
N THR A 30 2.77 -2.47 -8.51
CA THR A 30 4.11 -2.11 -8.04
C THR A 30 4.18 -2.08 -6.52
N LEU A 31 3.15 -1.57 -5.84
CA LEU A 31 3.15 -1.53 -4.38
C LEU A 31 3.03 -2.93 -3.77
N ALA A 32 2.22 -3.81 -4.38
CA ALA A 32 2.16 -5.23 -4.02
C ALA A 32 3.51 -5.94 -4.21
N ASP A 33 4.20 -5.70 -5.33
CA ASP A 33 5.52 -6.28 -5.59
C ASP A 33 6.57 -5.78 -4.60
N LEU A 34 6.61 -4.47 -4.35
CA LEU A 34 7.51 -3.89 -3.35
C LEU A 34 7.23 -4.42 -1.95
N ALA A 35 5.95 -4.62 -1.58
CA ALA A 35 5.58 -5.13 -0.25
C ALA A 35 6.13 -6.53 0.02
N ARG A 36 6.29 -7.36 -1.02
CA ARG A 36 6.94 -8.68 -0.93
C ARG A 36 8.46 -8.59 -0.81
N HIS A 37 9.08 -7.64 -1.52
CA HIS A 37 10.54 -7.59 -1.66
C HIS A 37 11.25 -6.64 -0.69
N VAL A 38 10.54 -5.66 -0.14
CA VAL A 38 11.10 -4.63 0.76
C VAL A 38 10.69 -4.94 2.21
N PRO A 39 11.64 -5.38 3.07
CA PRO A 39 11.33 -5.72 4.45
C PRO A 39 10.63 -4.59 5.21
N GLY A 40 9.50 -4.91 5.84
CA GLY A 40 8.72 -3.98 6.66
C GLY A 40 7.82 -3.01 5.88
N LEU A 41 7.82 -3.05 4.54
CA LEU A 41 6.92 -2.19 3.76
C LEU A 41 5.45 -2.61 3.94
N ALA A 42 5.14 -3.91 3.91
CA ALA A 42 3.78 -4.41 4.14
C ALA A 42 3.21 -3.91 5.48
N ALA A 43 3.99 -4.06 6.56
CA ALA A 43 3.63 -3.56 7.89
C ALA A 43 3.47 -2.03 7.92
N ALA A 44 4.30 -1.28 7.20
CA ALA A 44 4.19 0.18 7.12
C ALA A 44 2.89 0.61 6.40
N VAL A 45 2.56 -0.01 5.26
CA VAL A 45 1.33 0.30 4.52
C VAL A 45 0.09 -0.10 5.31
N ALA A 46 0.11 -1.25 5.99
CA ALA A 46 -0.93 -1.65 6.93
C ALA A 46 -1.13 -0.58 8.03
N GLY A 47 -0.04 -0.13 8.65
CA GLY A 47 -0.10 0.95 9.65
C GLY A 47 -0.68 2.25 9.09
N TRP A 48 -0.31 2.65 7.87
CA TRP A 48 -0.86 3.86 7.26
C TRP A 48 -2.36 3.74 6.94
N LEU A 49 -2.83 2.56 6.53
CA LEU A 49 -4.24 2.25 6.34
C LEU A 49 -5.01 2.32 7.66
N THR A 50 -4.46 1.76 8.74
CA THR A 50 -5.07 1.83 10.08
C THR A 50 -5.12 3.27 10.59
N ASP A 51 -4.03 4.02 10.45
CA ASP A 51 -3.92 5.40 10.95
C ASP A 51 -4.84 6.39 10.20
N ALA A 52 -4.98 6.22 8.88
CA ALA A 52 -5.68 7.18 8.02
C ALA A 52 -6.40 6.47 6.85
N PRO A 53 -7.46 5.70 7.14
CA PRO A 53 -8.12 4.85 6.15
C PRO A 53 -8.74 5.64 4.98
N HIS A 54 -9.23 6.85 5.23
CA HIS A 54 -9.79 7.72 4.19
C HIS A 54 -8.72 8.34 3.28
N VAL A 55 -7.47 8.40 3.72
CA VAL A 55 -6.33 8.91 2.93
C VAL A 55 -5.72 7.81 2.09
N TRP A 56 -5.51 6.63 2.68
CA TRP A 56 -4.82 5.51 2.03
C TRP A 56 -5.74 4.52 1.32
N GLY A 57 -6.99 4.40 1.76
CA GLY A 57 -7.98 3.49 1.18
C GLY A 57 -8.17 3.67 -0.33
N PRO A 58 -8.28 4.90 -0.86
CA PRO A 58 -8.37 5.15 -2.30
C PRO A 58 -7.08 4.87 -3.09
N LEU A 59 -5.93 4.78 -2.41
CA LEU A 59 -4.61 4.66 -3.04
C LEU A 59 -4.09 3.21 -3.05
N VAL A 60 -4.51 2.41 -2.08
CA VAL A 60 -4.16 0.99 -1.99
C VAL A 60 -5.19 0.21 -2.79
N GLY A 61 -4.74 -0.51 -3.82
CA GLY A 61 -5.60 -1.35 -4.65
C GLY A 61 -5.74 -2.79 -4.12
N PRO A 62 -6.52 -3.63 -4.82
CA PRO A 62 -6.78 -5.01 -4.41
C PRO A 62 -5.52 -5.88 -4.28
N ALA A 63 -4.58 -5.83 -5.23
CA ALA A 63 -3.38 -6.66 -5.19
C ALA A 63 -2.48 -6.31 -4.00
N THR A 64 -2.41 -5.02 -3.67
CA THR A 64 -1.66 -4.56 -2.49
C THR A 64 -2.32 -5.03 -1.20
N ARG A 65 -3.66 -4.97 -1.10
CA ARG A 65 -4.37 -5.47 0.09
C ARG A 65 -4.15 -6.96 0.30
N GLU A 66 -4.28 -7.76 -0.76
CA GLU A 66 -4.06 -9.20 -0.70
C GLU A 66 -2.66 -9.53 -0.14
N VAL A 67 -1.62 -8.84 -0.63
CA VAL A 67 -0.24 -9.03 -0.13
C VAL A 67 -0.07 -8.57 1.30
N ILE A 68 -0.70 -7.46 1.69
CA ILE A 68 -0.62 -6.97 3.07
C ILE A 68 -1.29 -7.97 4.02
N ASP A 69 -2.48 -8.43 3.69
CA ASP A 69 -3.23 -9.37 4.52
C ASP A 69 -2.46 -10.70 4.66
N GLU A 70 -1.92 -11.22 3.54
CA GLU A 70 -1.03 -12.40 3.51
C GLU A 70 0.18 -12.22 4.45
N LEU A 71 0.92 -11.11 4.31
CA LEU A 71 2.19 -10.90 5.00
C LEU A 71 2.05 -10.39 6.45
N THR A 72 0.92 -9.78 6.81
CA THR A 72 0.65 -9.29 8.17
C THR A 72 -0.14 -10.27 9.01
N GLY A 73 -0.59 -11.38 8.42
CA GLY A 73 -1.35 -12.42 9.14
C GLY A 73 -2.76 -11.97 9.53
N ALA A 74 -3.27 -10.87 8.94
CA ALA A 74 -4.67 -10.48 9.02
C ALA A 74 -5.49 -11.46 8.16
N ALA A 75 -5.91 -12.55 8.81
CA ALA A 75 -6.40 -13.79 8.22
C ALA A 75 -7.47 -13.69 7.12
N VAL A 76 -7.48 -14.71 6.23
CA VAL A 76 -8.74 -15.32 5.77
C VAL A 76 -9.28 -16.17 6.93
N PRO A 77 -10.45 -15.87 7.53
CA PRO A 77 -11.19 -16.85 8.31
C PRO A 77 -11.84 -17.85 7.34
N VAL A 78 -11.70 -19.14 7.63
CA VAL A 78 -12.47 -20.23 6.99
C VAL A 78 -13.94 -20.20 7.39
#